data_AF-A0AA38EGX5-F1
#
_entry.id   AF-A0AA38EGX5-F1
#
_cell.length_a   1.000
_cell.length_b   1.000
_cell.length_c   1.000
_cell.angle_alpha   90.00
_cell.angle_beta   90.00
_cell.angle_gamma   90.00
#
_symmetry.space_group_name_H-M   'P 1'
#
loop_
_entity.id
_entity.type
_entity.pdbx_description
1 polymer ?
#
loop_
_entity_poly.entity_id
_entity_poly.type
_entity_poly.pdbx_seq_one_letter_code
_entity_poly.pdbx_strand_id
1 'polypeptide(L)'
;MTVPVSPVNGNPTGGGLTDLAVDDVSGVVTGSVTGVTDPDSDTLSFTSNPISAGGGNVDVFGDGSFTYNPTAEQRQRAAALGAPFAVTHDSLTISVSDGHGGSTAITIVVPVPPEADEPPTGVAAG
;
A
#
# COMPACT_ATOMS: atom_id res chain seq x y z
N MET A 1 -20.27 40.46 -20.01
CA MET A 1 -19.94 40.15 -18.61
C MET A 1 -19.56 38.68 -18.56
N THR A 2 -18.27 38.38 -18.62
CA THR A 2 -17.76 37.00 -18.49
C THR A 2 -17.50 36.78 -17.00
N VAL A 3 -18.15 35.78 -16.41
CA VAL A 3 -17.86 35.36 -15.04
C VAL A 3 -16.58 34.54 -15.13
N PRO A 4 -15.46 34.95 -14.48
CA PRO A 4 -14.34 34.04 -14.33
C PRO A 4 -14.80 32.94 -13.37
N VAL A 5 -15.09 31.75 -13.91
CA VAL A 5 -15.05 30.55 -13.09
C VAL A 5 -13.58 30.35 -12.79
N SER A 6 -13.18 30.49 -11.52
CA SER A 6 -11.92 29.92 -11.09
C SER A 6 -11.92 28.45 -11.53
N PRO A 7 -10.80 27.90 -12.04
CA PRO A 7 -10.75 26.48 -12.32
C PRO A 7 -11.20 25.75 -11.05
N VAL A 8 -12.22 24.89 -11.19
CA VAL A 8 -12.52 23.93 -10.13
C VAL A 8 -11.31 23.02 -10.08
N ASN A 9 -10.60 23.06 -8.96
CA ASN A 9 -9.51 22.15 -8.68
C ASN A 9 -9.99 20.70 -8.86
N GLY A 10 -9.45 20.03 -9.87
CA GLY A 10 -9.77 18.65 -10.16
C GLY A 10 -9.00 17.73 -9.23
N ASN A 11 -9.67 16.72 -8.71
CA ASN A 11 -8.98 15.73 -7.87
C ASN A 11 -7.93 14.97 -8.67
N PRO A 12 -6.83 14.55 -8.03
CA PRO A 12 -5.91 13.58 -8.61
C PRO A 12 -6.66 12.28 -8.97
N THR A 13 -6.33 11.68 -10.10
CA THR A 13 -6.97 10.45 -10.58
C THR A 13 -5.95 9.41 -11.03
N GLY A 14 -6.37 8.15 -11.08
CA GLY A 14 -5.50 7.03 -11.42
C GLY A 14 -4.66 6.56 -10.23
N GLY A 15 -3.47 6.08 -10.54
CA GLY A 15 -2.59 5.45 -9.56
C GLY A 15 -2.73 3.92 -9.57
N GLY A 16 -1.59 3.26 -9.66
CA GLY A 16 -1.48 1.81 -9.56
C GLY A 16 -0.20 1.42 -8.84
N LEU A 17 -0.24 0.25 -8.21
CA LEU A 17 0.94 -0.36 -7.63
C LEU A 17 1.88 -0.83 -8.74
N THR A 18 3.13 -0.41 -8.68
CA THR A 18 4.22 -0.78 -9.59
C THR A 18 5.47 -1.11 -8.78
N ASP A 19 6.45 -1.75 -9.43
CA ASP A 19 7.75 -2.09 -8.81
C ASP A 19 7.64 -2.88 -7.50
N LEU A 20 6.61 -3.73 -7.37
CA LEU A 20 6.41 -4.54 -6.18
C LEU A 20 7.54 -5.57 -6.06
N ALA A 21 8.35 -5.42 -5.02
CA ALA A 21 9.41 -6.34 -4.66
C ALA A 21 9.16 -6.88 -3.26
N VAL A 22 9.40 -8.17 -3.09
CA VAL A 22 9.20 -8.89 -1.83
C VAL A 22 10.53 -9.51 -1.44
N ASP A 23 11.03 -9.15 -0.26
CA ASP A 23 12.19 -9.78 0.33
C ASP A 23 11.72 -10.88 1.28
N ASP A 24 11.77 -12.14 0.80
CA ASP A 24 11.31 -13.31 1.56
C ASP A 24 12.13 -13.55 2.85
N VAL A 25 13.38 -13.07 2.90
CA VAL A 25 14.29 -13.24 4.04
C VAL A 25 13.91 -12.31 5.19
N SER A 26 13.83 -11.01 4.93
CA SER A 26 13.48 -10.01 5.94
C SER A 26 11.96 -9.82 6.09
N GLY A 27 11.18 -10.33 5.14
CA GLY A 27 9.75 -10.15 5.03
C GLY A 27 9.32 -8.76 4.54
N VAL A 28 10.27 -7.89 4.22
CA VAL A 28 10.01 -6.52 3.79
C VAL A 28 9.47 -6.52 2.37
N VAL A 29 8.45 -5.70 2.13
CA VAL A 29 7.88 -5.49 0.80
C VAL A 29 8.06 -4.05 0.42
N THR A 30 8.58 -3.78 -0.76
CA THR A 30 8.71 -2.43 -1.30
C THR A 30 7.88 -2.32 -2.57
N GLY A 31 7.43 -1.12 -2.88
CA GLY A 31 6.79 -0.84 -4.16
C GLY A 31 6.67 0.64 -4.37
N SER A 32 6.09 1.03 -5.50
CA SER A 32 5.83 2.43 -5.81
C SER A 32 4.46 2.61 -6.44
N VAL A 33 3.74 3.63 -5.99
CA VAL A 33 2.49 4.06 -6.60
C VAL A 33 2.81 5.04 -7.72
N THR A 34 2.51 4.65 -8.95
CA THR A 34 2.73 5.49 -10.14
C THR A 34 1.46 5.63 -10.95
N GLY A 35 1.46 6.59 -11.89
CA GLY A 35 0.31 6.83 -12.76
C GLY A 35 -0.81 7.61 -12.10
N VAL A 36 -0.53 8.35 -11.01
CA VAL A 36 -1.43 9.37 -10.50
C VAL A 36 -1.25 10.62 -11.34
N THR A 37 -2.34 11.13 -11.90
CA THR A 37 -2.35 12.33 -12.73
C THR A 37 -3.33 13.33 -12.17
N ASP A 38 -2.90 14.58 -12.15
CA ASP A 38 -3.70 15.72 -11.76
C ASP A 38 -4.09 16.54 -12.99
N PRO A 39 -5.38 16.86 -13.21
CA PRO A 39 -5.81 17.63 -14.36
C PRO A 39 -5.31 19.08 -14.35
N ASP A 40 -5.00 19.63 -13.18
CA ASP A 40 -4.48 20.99 -12.97
C ASP A 40 -2.93 21.01 -12.96
N SER A 41 -2.29 19.84 -13.07
CA SER A 41 -0.83 19.65 -12.99
C SER A 41 -0.23 20.13 -11.67
N ASP A 42 -1.02 20.05 -10.59
CA ASP A 42 -0.59 20.40 -9.25
C ASP A 42 0.44 19.42 -8.68
N THR A 43 1.20 19.89 -7.69
CA THR A 43 2.20 19.04 -7.02
C THR A 43 1.50 18.03 -6.13
N LEU A 44 1.66 16.75 -6.47
CA LEU A 44 1.07 15.65 -5.73
C LEU A 44 1.91 15.28 -4.51
N SER A 45 1.24 15.10 -3.37
CA SER A 45 1.85 14.63 -2.13
C SER A 45 1.25 13.29 -1.73
N PHE A 46 2.13 12.30 -1.52
CA PHE A 46 1.75 10.93 -1.17
C PHE A 46 1.87 10.75 0.34
N THR A 47 0.78 10.31 0.96
CA THR A 47 0.69 10.04 2.40
C THR A 47 -0.01 8.70 2.61
N SER A 48 0.32 7.99 3.67
CA SER A 48 -0.33 6.72 4.00
C SER A 48 -0.54 6.64 5.49
N ASN A 49 -1.41 5.72 5.91
CA ASN A 49 -1.42 5.34 7.30
C ASN A 49 -0.11 4.60 7.61
N PRO A 50 0.56 4.91 8.73
CA PRO A 50 1.78 4.21 9.12
C PRO A 50 1.52 2.75 9.51
N ILE A 51 0.24 2.40 9.71
CA ILE A 51 -0.22 1.05 10.03
C ILE A 51 -1.20 0.62 8.94
N SER A 52 -0.89 -0.50 8.32
CA SER A 52 -1.73 -1.22 7.35
C SER A 52 -2.97 -1.84 8.02
N ALA A 53 -3.91 -2.35 7.22
CA ALA A 53 -5.12 -2.98 7.75
C ALA A 53 -4.83 -4.21 8.62
N GLY A 54 -3.78 -4.97 8.29
CA GLY A 54 -3.31 -6.14 9.03
C GLY A 54 -2.38 -5.81 10.19
N GLY A 55 -2.01 -4.55 10.40
CA GLY A 55 -1.17 -4.10 11.52
C GLY A 55 0.33 -4.00 11.23
N GLY A 56 0.76 -4.29 10.00
CA GLY A 56 2.13 -4.07 9.53
C GLY A 56 2.46 -2.59 9.36
N ASN A 57 3.73 -2.24 9.50
CA ASN A 57 4.22 -0.88 9.40
C ASN A 57 4.38 -0.46 7.93
N VAL A 58 3.94 0.75 7.59
CA VAL A 58 4.00 1.30 6.24
C VAL A 58 4.71 2.64 6.28
N ASP A 59 5.74 2.78 5.47
CA ASP A 59 6.43 4.04 5.24
C ASP A 59 6.24 4.42 3.78
N VAL A 60 5.61 5.57 3.50
CA VAL A 60 5.48 6.12 2.15
C VAL A 60 6.40 7.33 1.98
N PHE A 61 7.03 7.41 0.83
CA PHE A 61 7.93 8.49 0.42
C PHE A 61 7.21 9.44 -0.54
N GLY A 62 7.70 10.68 -0.63
CA GLY A 62 7.06 11.74 -1.43
C GLY A 62 7.07 11.47 -2.94
N ASP A 63 7.93 10.59 -3.42
CA ASP A 63 7.97 10.10 -4.81
C ASP A 63 6.96 8.98 -5.12
N GLY A 64 6.16 8.56 -4.12
CA GLY A 64 5.16 7.50 -4.25
C GLY A 64 5.71 6.10 -3.99
N SER A 65 7.03 5.95 -3.77
CA SER A 65 7.59 4.71 -3.23
C SER A 65 7.10 4.47 -1.81
N PHE A 66 6.96 3.22 -1.43
CA PHE A 66 6.61 2.82 -0.07
C PHE A 66 7.35 1.54 0.32
N THR A 67 7.52 1.39 1.62
CA THR A 67 8.06 0.21 2.27
C THR A 67 7.02 -0.30 3.25
N TYR A 68 6.74 -1.59 3.17
CA TYR A 68 5.86 -2.32 4.06
C TYR A 68 6.67 -3.35 4.84
N ASN A 69 6.60 -3.24 6.16
CA ASN A 69 7.19 -4.17 7.10
C ASN A 69 6.06 -4.91 7.83
N PRO A 70 5.72 -6.15 7.40
CA PRO A 70 4.78 -6.97 8.14
C PRO A 70 5.33 -7.30 9.53
N THR A 71 4.43 -7.47 10.49
CA THR A 71 4.82 -7.94 11.82
C THR A 71 5.16 -9.43 11.81
N ALA A 72 5.95 -9.89 12.80
CA ALA A 72 6.25 -11.31 12.96
C ALA A 72 4.96 -12.16 13.07
N GLU A 73 3.92 -11.67 13.76
CA GLU A 73 2.63 -12.39 13.84
C GLU A 73 1.98 -12.56 12.46
N GLN A 74 2.01 -11.54 11.60
CA GLN A 74 1.47 -11.65 10.25
C GLN A 74 2.23 -12.66 9.41
N ARG A 75 3.57 -12.62 9.45
CA ARG A 75 4.41 -13.59 8.73
C ARG A 75 4.22 -15.02 9.25
N GLN A 76 4.06 -15.20 10.56
CA GLN A 76 3.75 -16.50 11.16
C GLN A 76 2.39 -17.03 10.70
N ARG A 77 1.36 -16.17 10.69
CA ARG A 77 0.02 -16.54 10.17
C ARG A 77 0.05 -16.85 8.68
N ALA A 78 0.88 -16.15 7.91
CA ALA A 78 1.08 -16.43 6.49
C ALA A 78 1.81 -17.76 6.25
N ALA A 79 2.63 -18.23 7.20
CA ALA A 79 3.30 -19.54 7.15
C ALA A 79 2.36 -20.73 7.43
N ALA A 80 1.15 -20.49 7.93
CA ALA A 80 0.19 -21.54 8.19
C ALA A 80 -0.26 -22.25 6.90
N LEU A 81 -0.32 -23.59 6.91
CA LEU A 81 -0.77 -24.36 5.75
C LEU A 81 -2.25 -24.07 5.46
N GLY A 82 -2.54 -23.53 4.27
CA GLY A 82 -3.90 -23.13 3.89
C GLY A 82 -4.33 -21.76 4.45
N ALA A 83 -3.37 -20.93 4.85
CA ALA A 83 -3.61 -19.55 5.27
C ALA A 83 -4.50 -18.79 4.25
N PRO A 84 -5.60 -18.15 4.70
CA PRO A 84 -6.49 -17.43 3.79
C PRO A 84 -5.80 -16.24 3.12
N PHE A 85 -6.37 -15.76 2.00
CA PHE A 85 -5.83 -14.60 1.27
C PHE A 85 -5.66 -13.36 2.18
N ALA A 86 -6.58 -13.16 3.12
CA ALA A 86 -6.56 -12.03 4.05
C ALA A 86 -5.43 -12.07 5.11
N VAL A 87 -4.69 -13.18 5.24
CA VAL A 87 -3.49 -13.25 6.10
C VAL A 87 -2.20 -13.36 5.30
N THR A 88 -2.26 -13.88 4.07
CA THR A 88 -1.12 -13.93 3.13
C THR A 88 -0.97 -12.63 2.35
N HIS A 89 -1.94 -11.72 2.44
CA HIS A 89 -1.92 -10.41 1.81
C HIS A 89 -2.50 -9.37 2.78
N ASP A 90 -1.97 -8.16 2.68
CA ASP A 90 -2.42 -7.01 3.44
C ASP A 90 -2.83 -5.87 2.51
N SER A 91 -3.75 -5.02 2.97
CA SER A 91 -4.25 -3.88 2.22
C SER A 91 -3.74 -2.58 2.82
N LEU A 92 -3.12 -1.75 1.99
CA LEU A 92 -2.59 -0.45 2.35
C LEU A 92 -3.35 0.62 1.59
N THR A 93 -3.65 1.73 2.27
CA THR A 93 -4.31 2.87 1.63
C THR A 93 -3.33 4.04 1.61
N ILE A 94 -3.01 4.48 0.39
CA ILE A 94 -2.15 5.63 0.11
C ILE A 94 -3.06 6.77 -0.36
N SER A 95 -3.09 7.84 0.40
CA SER A 95 -3.79 9.08 0.09
C SER A 95 -2.87 10.04 -0.65
N VAL A 96 -3.30 10.45 -1.84
CA VAL A 96 -2.60 11.44 -2.65
C VAL A 96 -3.40 12.74 -2.60
N SER A 97 -2.73 13.84 -2.27
CA SER A 97 -3.31 15.17 -2.14
C SER A 97 -2.64 16.13 -3.12
N ASP A 98 -3.41 17.00 -3.75
CA ASP A 98 -2.90 18.07 -4.63
C ASP A 98 -2.53 19.36 -3.88
N GLY A 99 -2.77 19.42 -2.56
CA GLY A 99 -2.52 20.61 -1.75
C GLY A 99 -3.52 21.77 -1.94
N HIS A 100 -4.46 21.64 -2.87
CA HIS A 100 -5.48 22.63 -3.21
C HIS A 100 -6.91 22.18 -2.83
N GLY A 101 -7.02 21.01 -2.20
CA GLY A 101 -8.25 20.49 -1.60
C GLY A 101 -8.80 19.25 -2.29
N GLY A 102 -8.17 18.82 -3.39
CA GLY A 102 -8.42 17.54 -4.02
C GLY A 102 -7.53 16.44 -3.44
N SER A 103 -8.14 15.30 -3.17
CA SER A 103 -7.41 14.09 -2.79
C SER A 103 -8.05 12.86 -3.40
N THR A 104 -7.23 11.82 -3.58
CA THR A 104 -7.64 10.48 -3.97
C THR A 104 -6.99 9.45 -3.05
N ALA A 105 -7.71 8.39 -2.76
CA ALA A 105 -7.21 7.28 -1.96
C ALA A 105 -6.99 6.07 -2.87
N ILE A 106 -5.78 5.55 -2.86
CA ILE A 106 -5.35 4.41 -3.65
C ILE A 106 -5.16 3.24 -2.70
N THR A 107 -6.04 2.26 -2.79
CA THR A 107 -5.91 1.01 -2.02
C THR A 107 -5.07 0.03 -2.84
N ILE A 108 -3.94 -0.37 -2.28
CA ILE A 108 -3.04 -1.37 -2.84
C ILE A 108 -3.04 -2.63 -1.97
N VAL A 109 -2.81 -3.77 -2.59
CA VAL A 109 -2.70 -5.06 -1.90
C VAL A 109 -1.26 -5.52 -2.03
N VAL A 110 -0.63 -5.82 -0.89
CA VAL A 110 0.74 -6.32 -0.83
C VAL A 110 0.76 -7.74 -0.25
N PRO A 111 1.59 -8.65 -0.78
CA PRO A 111 1.75 -9.98 -0.21
C PRO A 111 2.50 -9.89 1.13
N VAL A 112 2.20 -10.79 2.06
CA VAL A 112 2.93 -10.99 3.30
C VAL A 112 3.74 -12.27 3.14
N PRO A 113 5.08 -12.19 2.94
CA PRO A 113 5.91 -13.38 2.88
C PRO A 113 5.89 -14.12 4.24
N PRO A 114 5.84 -15.47 4.22
CA PRO A 114 5.92 -16.26 5.44
C PRO A 114 7.29 -16.12 6.10
N GLU A 115 7.42 -16.43 7.39
CA GLU A 115 8.74 -16.47 8.01
C GLU A 115 9.56 -17.61 7.40
N ALA A 116 10.67 -17.24 6.74
CA ALA A 116 11.68 -18.16 6.24
C ALA A 116 12.37 -18.85 7.42
N ASP A 117 11.77 -19.91 7.96
CA ASP A 117 12.35 -20.99 8.80
C ASP A 117 11.30 -21.67 9.72
N GLU A 118 10.03 -21.25 9.72
CA GLU A 118 9.02 -21.95 10.53
C GLU A 118 8.41 -23.13 9.73
N PRO A 119 8.51 -24.39 10.21
CA PRO A 119 7.74 -25.47 9.61
C PRO A 119 6.25 -25.10 9.69
N PRO A 120 5.45 -25.37 8.65
CA PRO A 120 4.05 -24.99 8.66
C PRO A 120 3.39 -25.56 9.92
N THR A 121 2.86 -24.68 10.77
CA THR A 121 2.10 -25.05 11.97
C THR A 121 0.70 -25.52 11.58
N GLY A 122 0.62 -26.38 10.56
CA GLY A 122 -0.57 -27.15 10.26
C GLY A 122 -0.58 -28.38 11.17
N VAL A 123 -1.47 -28.39 12.17
CA VAL A 123 -1.79 -29.66 12.85
C VAL A 123 -2.26 -30.64 11.77
N ALA A 124 -1.48 -31.69 11.53
CA ALA A 124 -1.95 -32.85 10.80
C ALA A 124 -3.09 -33.44 11.62
N ALA A 125 -4.33 -33.19 11.20
CA ALA A 125 -5.50 -33.84 11.76
C ALA A 125 -5.45 -35.32 11.35
N GLY A 126 -5.02 -36.17 12.29
CA GLY A 126 -5.24 -37.62 12.26
C GLY A 126 -6.61 -37.99 12.83
#